data_AF-A0A957BT26-F1
#
_entry.id   AF-A0A957BT26-F1
#
_cell.length_a   1.000
_cell.length_b   1.000
_cell.length_c   1.000
_cell.angle_alpha   90.00
_cell.angle_beta   90.00
_cell.angle_gamma   90.00
#
_symmetry.space_group_name_H-M   'P 1'
#
loop_
_entity.id
_entity.type
_entity.pdbx_description
1 polymer ?
#
loop_
_entity_poly.entity_id
_entity_poly.type
_entity_poly.pdbx_seq_one_letter_code
_entity_poly.pdbx_strand_id
1 'polypeptide(L)' 'EMVEQIVADHEAVVRNLRDDIETVGETYGDVGAEDFLTGLLQDHQKFAWMARAMIKGKNL' A
#
# COMPACT_ATOMS: atom_id res chain seq x y z
N GLU A 1 15.40 -1.71 -12.44
CA GLU A 1 16.02 -1.25 -11.18
C GLU A 1 15.22 -0.18 -10.44
N MET A 2 15.32 1.13 -10.70
CA MET A 2 14.70 2.14 -9.80
C MET A 2 13.17 2.04 -9.66
N VAL A 3 12.45 1.77 -10.76
CA VAL A 3 10.97 1.66 -10.72
C VAL A 3 10.53 0.36 -10.04
N GLU A 4 11.30 -0.73 -10.16
CA GLU A 4 11.03 -1.99 -9.48
C GLU A 4 11.22 -1.85 -7.96
N GLN A 5 12.23 -1.09 -7.54
CA GLN A 5 12.44 -0.77 -6.13
C GLN A 5 11.24 0.03 -5.57
N ILE A 6 10.77 1.05 -6.30
CA ILE A 6 9.58 1.81 -5.91
C ILE A 6 8.35 0.89 -5.76
N VAL A 7 8.14 -0.06 -6.69
CA VAL A 7 7.05 -1.05 -6.55
C VAL A 7 7.22 -1.87 -5.26
N ALA A 8 8.42 -2.38 -5.01
CA ALA A 8 8.71 -3.18 -3.82
C ALA A 8 8.47 -2.39 -2.52
N ASP A 9 8.88 -1.12 -2.49
CA ASP A 9 8.71 -0.24 -1.32
C ASP A 9 7.22 0.04 -1.06
N HIS A 10 6.43 0.35 -2.10
CA HIS A 10 4.98 0.53 -1.96
C HIS A 10 4.31 -0.77 -1.49
N GLU A 11 4.73 -1.94 -1.98
CA GLU A 11 4.19 -3.22 -1.52
C GLU A 11 4.57 -3.54 -0.06
N ALA A 12 5.76 -3.12 0.40
CA ALA A 12 6.15 -3.25 1.80
C ALA A 12 5.26 -2.39 2.70
N VAL A 13 5.01 -1.13 2.33
CA VAL A 13 4.08 -0.24 3.05
C VAL A 13 2.66 -0.83 3.08
N VAL A 14 2.19 -1.39 1.97
CA VAL A 14 0.87 -2.04 1.89
C VAL A 14 0.74 -3.22 2.86
N ARG A 15 1.79 -4.02 3.07
CA ARG A 15 1.77 -5.13 4.04
C ARG A 15 1.65 -4.59 5.46
N ASN A 16 2.50 -3.63 5.82
CA ASN A 16 2.48 -3.02 7.16
C ASN A 16 1.13 -2.35 7.46
N LEU A 17 0.58 -1.60 6.50
CA LEU A 17 -0.71 -0.92 6.69
C LEU A 17 -1.86 -1.91 6.97
N ARG A 18 -1.83 -3.14 6.42
CA ARG A 18 -2.87 -4.14 6.72
C ARG A 18 -2.82 -4.58 8.18
N ASP A 19 -1.61 -4.83 8.68
CA ASP A 19 -1.40 -5.24 10.07
C ASP A 19 -1.74 -4.07 11.03
N ASP A 20 -1.38 -2.84 10.65
CA ASP A 20 -1.70 -1.63 11.42
C ASP A 20 -3.20 -1.36 11.47
N ILE A 21 -3.92 -1.51 10.34
CA ILE A 21 -5.39 -1.37 10.26
C ILE A 21 -6.09 -2.34 11.21
N GLU A 22 -5.70 -3.62 11.18
CA GLU A 22 -6.23 -4.64 12.10
C GLU A 22 -5.94 -4.26 13.56
N THR A 23 -4.72 -3.81 13.85
CA THR A 23 -4.33 -3.40 15.19
C THR A 23 -5.17 -2.20 15.69
N VAL A 24 -5.31 -1.14 14.89
CA VAL A 24 -6.07 0.06 15.33
C VAL A 24 -7.57 -0.21 15.42
N GLY A 25 -8.13 -1.00 14.50
CA GLY A 25 -9.54 -1.37 14.51
C GLY A 25 -9.88 -2.33 15.65
N GLU A 26 -9.15 -3.43 15.77
CA GLU A 26 -9.51 -4.51 16.71
C GLU A 26 -8.95 -4.30 18.13
N THR A 27 -7.69 -3.88 18.25
CA THR A 27 -7.04 -3.75 19.57
C THR A 27 -7.39 -2.43 20.24
N TYR A 28 -7.42 -1.34 19.48
CA TYR A 28 -7.64 0.00 20.03
C TYR A 28 -9.06 0.53 19.83
N GLY A 29 -9.85 -0.06 18.91
CA GLY A 29 -11.21 0.40 18.61
C GLY A 29 -11.26 1.81 18.03
N ASP A 30 -10.15 2.30 17.44
CA ASP A 30 -10.05 3.64 16.89
C ASP A 30 -10.48 3.65 15.42
N VAL A 31 -11.79 3.76 15.22
CA VAL A 31 -12.43 3.79 13.89
C VAL A 31 -11.91 4.94 13.02
N GLY A 32 -11.52 6.07 13.63
CA GLY A 32 -10.99 7.21 12.88
C GLY A 32 -9.59 6.94 12.33
N ALA A 33 -8.72 6.34 13.14
CA ALA A 33 -7.40 5.91 12.70
C ALA A 33 -7.49 4.76 11.67
N GLU A 34 -8.40 3.80 11.88
CA GLU A 34 -8.64 2.69 10.96
C GLU A 34 -9.04 3.18 9.55
N ASP A 35 -9.99 4.12 9.46
CA ASP A 35 -10.42 4.72 8.19
C ASP A 35 -9.28 5.50 7.51
N PHE A 36 -8.53 6.28 8.29
CA PHE A 36 -7.37 7.02 7.78
C PHE A 36 -6.31 6.09 7.17
N LEU A 37 -5.92 5.03 7.89
CA LEU A 37 -4.95 4.05 7.40
C LEU A 37 -5.48 3.26 6.20
N THR A 38 -6.78 2.97 6.16
CA THR A 38 -7.45 2.36 5.00
C THR A 38 -7.36 3.25 3.76
N GLY A 39 -7.51 4.57 3.91
CA GLY A 39 -7.29 5.53 2.83
C GLY A 39 -5.86 5.48 2.27
N LEU A 40 -4.86 5.48 3.17
CA LEU A 40 -3.45 5.34 2.77
C LEU A 40 -3.18 4.01 2.05
N LEU A 41 -3.76 2.91 2.52
CA LEU A 41 -3.64 1.58 1.91
C LEU A 41 -4.09 1.61 0.44
N GLN A 42 -5.23 2.25 0.16
CA GLN A 42 -5.77 2.37 -1.20
C GLN A 42 -4.84 3.16 -2.11
N ASP A 43 -4.29 4.28 -1.64
CA ASP A 43 -3.35 5.10 -2.40
C ASP A 43 -2.08 4.30 -2.74
N HIS A 44 -1.44 3.67 -1.76
CA HIS A 44 -0.22 2.90 -2.00
C HIS A 44 -0.45 1.71 -2.95
N GLN A 45 -1.61 1.04 -2.87
CA GLN A 45 -1.97 -0.02 -3.81
C GLN A 45 -2.13 0.50 -5.25
N LYS A 46 -2.77 1.67 -5.41
CA LYS A 46 -2.94 2.32 -6.71
C LYS A 46 -1.60 2.70 -7.33
N PHE A 47 -0.69 3.30 -6.55
CA PHE A 47 0.65 3.64 -7.01
C PHE A 47 1.44 2.39 -7.42
N ALA A 48 1.43 1.33 -6.60
CA ALA A 48 2.09 0.07 -6.93
C ALA A 48 1.54 -0.53 -8.23
N TRP A 49 0.22 -0.49 -8.43
CA TRP A 49 -0.41 -0.95 -9.68
C TRP A 49 0.03 -0.16 -10.90
N MET A 50 0.02 1.18 -10.82
CA MET A 50 0.45 2.04 -11.93
C MET A 50 1.93 1.81 -12.27
N ALA A 51 2.79 1.70 -11.25
CA ALA A 51 4.21 1.43 -11.44
C ALA A 51 4.48 0.05 -12.06
N ARG A 52 3.75 -1.00 -11.64
CA ARG A 52 3.80 -2.32 -12.28
C ARG A 52 3.37 -2.27 -13.74
N ALA A 53 2.32 -1.51 -14.07
CA ALA A 53 1.85 -1.35 -15.45
C ALA A 53 2.92 -0.70 -16.34
N MET A 54 3.64 0.30 -15.83
CA MET A 54 4.76 0.94 -16.54
C MET A 54 5.90 -0.04 -16.83
N ILE A 55 6.27 -0.89 -15.86
CA ILE A 55 7.32 -1.91 -16.06
C ILE A 55 6.87 -2.94 -17.11
N LYS A 56 5.63 -3.44 -17.01
CA LYS A 56 5.10 -4.41 -17.99
C LYS A 56 5.04 -3.84 -19.41
N GLY A 57 4.64 -2.57 -19.56
CA GLY A 57 4.60 -1.90 -20.86
C GLY A 57 5.98 -1.69 -21.50
N LYS A 58 7.05 -1.62 -20.70
CA LYS A 58 8.42 -1.47 -21.17
C LYS A 58 9.04 -2.79 -21.70
N ASN A 59 8.44 -3.92 -21.33
CA ASN A 59 8.87 -5.26 -21.71
C ASN A 59 8.08 -5.84 -22.91
N LEU A 60 7.22 -5.03 -23.55
CA LEU A 60 6.51 -5.32 -24.81
C LEU A 60 7.20 -4.61 -25.97
#